data_AF-A0A285EC08-F1
#
_entry.id   AF-A0A285EC08-F1
#
_cell.length_a   1.000
_cell.length_b   1.000
_cell.length_c   1.000
_cell.angle_alpha   90.00
_cell.angle_beta   90.00
_cell.angle_gamma   90.00
#
_symmetry.space_group_name_H-M   'P 1'
#
loop_
_entity.id
_entity.type
_entity.pdbx_description
1 polymer ?
#
loop_
_entity_poly.entity_id
_entity_poly.type
_entity_poly.pdbx_seq_one_letter_code
_entity_poly.pdbx_strand_id
1 'polypeptide(L)'
;MPVARLPDGSPVFAPPGVLVVADGGRRMVCHACGDLLTHISPAHLRRHGMDGQSYRRRYGLPSRRSLAAPGLRSARAEEGRRRYTGNADLRAGLEHGQRRTDRLAEQRLARVRALGFITVDEYLRQRYVEEGWSVHLIGAELRTGRRVLPRLMDAAGVRRSRPGGPGHRGATGR
;
A
#
# COMPACT_ATOMS: atom_id res chain seq x y z
N MET A 1 -18.11 29.78 8.59
CA MET A 1 -18.64 29.31 9.90
C MET A 1 -18.40 27.81 10.01
N PRO A 2 -18.03 27.27 11.18
CA PRO A 2 -17.98 25.83 11.39
C PRO A 2 -19.39 25.24 11.26
N VAL A 3 -19.49 24.01 10.72
CA VAL A 3 -20.75 23.29 10.52
C VAL A 3 -21.04 22.28 11.62
N ALA A 4 -20.02 21.93 12.42
CA ALA A 4 -20.15 21.03 13.57
C ALA A 4 -18.99 21.24 14.56
N ARG A 5 -19.03 20.53 15.69
CA ARG A 5 -17.92 20.39 16.64
C ARG A 5 -17.64 18.91 16.91
N LEU A 6 -16.37 18.56 17.08
CA LEU A 6 -15.94 17.24 17.55
C LEU A 6 -16.18 17.11 19.07
N PRO A 7 -16.13 15.88 19.63
CA PRO A 7 -16.24 15.65 21.07
C PRO A 7 -15.20 16.42 21.91
N ASP A 8 -14.03 16.71 21.33
CA ASP A 8 -12.99 17.52 21.96
C ASP A 8 -13.21 19.04 21.80
N GLY A 9 -14.38 19.47 21.33
CA GLY A 9 -14.76 20.86 21.14
C GLY A 9 -14.21 21.51 19.85
N SER A 10 -13.32 20.82 19.13
CA SER A 10 -12.70 21.37 17.91
C SER A 10 -13.75 21.72 16.85
N PRO A 11 -13.65 22.89 16.20
CA PRO A 11 -14.55 23.26 15.12
C PRO A 11 -14.33 22.36 13.90
N VAL A 12 -15.42 22.06 13.20
CA VAL A 12 -15.40 21.28 11.98
C VAL A 12 -16.06 22.09 10.86
N PHE A 13 -15.40 22.19 9.71
CA PHE A 13 -15.83 23.03 8.59
C PHE A 13 -16.46 22.25 7.41
N ALA A 14 -16.55 20.92 7.51
CA ALA A 14 -17.26 20.05 6.59
C ALA A 14 -17.93 18.89 7.36
N PRO A 15 -19.14 18.43 7.01
CA PRO A 15 -19.81 17.37 7.77
C PRO A 15 -18.91 16.13 7.94
N PRO A 16 -18.74 15.60 9.17
CA PRO A 16 -17.94 14.40 9.39
C PRO A 16 -18.39 13.23 8.50
N GLY A 17 -17.43 12.45 8.02
CA GLY A 17 -17.66 11.34 7.08
C GLY A 17 -17.83 11.79 5.62
N VAL A 18 -17.96 13.09 5.34
CA VAL A 18 -18.23 13.62 4.00
C VAL A 18 -17.11 14.53 3.52
N LEU A 19 -16.48 14.14 2.42
CA LEU A 19 -15.53 15.02 1.73
C LEU A 19 -16.30 16.00 0.84
N VAL A 20 -16.64 17.17 1.38
CA VAL A 20 -17.36 18.22 0.63
C VAL A 20 -16.51 18.73 -0.51
N VAL A 21 -17.03 18.61 -1.73
CA VAL A 21 -16.39 19.10 -2.95
C VAL A 21 -17.05 20.41 -3.41
N ALA A 22 -16.24 21.29 -3.97
CA ALA A 22 -16.65 22.58 -4.50
C ALA A 22 -16.12 22.77 -5.93
N ASP A 23 -16.59 23.81 -6.61
CA ASP A 23 -16.15 24.20 -7.96
C ASP A 23 -16.27 23.06 -8.98
N GLY A 24 -17.43 22.39 -9.00
CA GLY A 24 -17.66 21.24 -9.88
C GLY A 24 -16.71 20.07 -9.61
N GLY A 25 -16.20 19.93 -8.37
CA GLY A 25 -15.28 18.86 -7.99
C GLY A 25 -13.80 19.19 -8.14
N ARG A 26 -13.43 20.44 -8.47
CA ARG A 26 -12.01 20.85 -8.58
C ARG A 26 -11.35 21.08 -7.22
N ARG A 27 -12.10 21.51 -6.22
CA ARG A 27 -11.61 21.73 -4.86
C ARG A 27 -12.48 20.97 -3.86
N MET A 28 -11.98 20.81 -2.64
CA MET A 28 -12.71 20.25 -1.52
C MET A 28 -12.38 21.02 -0.24
N VAL A 29 -13.33 21.01 0.69
CA VAL A 29 -13.21 21.73 1.96
C VAL A 29 -12.40 20.89 2.95
N CYS A 30 -11.38 21.48 3.57
CA CYS A 30 -10.71 20.84 4.70
C CYS A 30 -11.60 20.89 5.95
N HIS A 31 -11.86 19.73 6.58
CA HIS A 31 -12.62 19.64 7.83
C HIS A 31 -12.03 20.48 8.98
N ALA A 32 -10.70 20.66 9.02
CA ALA A 32 -10.01 21.29 10.15
C ALA A 32 -10.02 22.83 10.10
N CYS A 33 -9.93 23.42 8.90
CA CYS A 33 -9.78 24.87 8.73
C CYS A 33 -10.73 25.50 7.71
N GLY A 34 -11.47 24.71 6.93
CA GLY A 34 -12.38 25.22 5.90
C GLY A 34 -11.73 25.60 4.58
N ASP A 35 -10.41 25.52 4.44
CA ASP A 35 -9.72 25.86 3.19
C ASP A 35 -10.22 25.02 2.01
N LEU A 36 -10.38 25.67 0.86
CA LEU A 36 -10.69 25.02 -0.42
C LEU A 36 -9.40 24.56 -1.11
N LEU A 37 -9.23 23.24 -1.21
CA LEU A 37 -7.98 22.62 -1.67
C LEU A 37 -8.23 21.66 -2.83
N THR A 38 -7.32 21.60 -3.79
CA THR A 38 -7.31 20.54 -4.81
C THR A 38 -6.80 19.21 -4.24
N HIS A 39 -5.98 19.27 -3.19
CA HIS A 39 -5.41 18.14 -2.46
C HIS A 39 -5.18 18.53 -1.00
N ILE A 40 -5.75 17.79 -0.04
CA ILE A 40 -5.40 17.89 1.38
C ILE A 40 -4.09 17.12 1.52
N SER A 41 -3.01 17.81 1.14
CA SER A 41 -1.68 17.24 1.01
C SER A 41 -1.03 16.96 2.37
N PRO A 42 0.01 16.12 2.43
CA PRO A 42 0.81 15.97 3.65
C PRO A 42 1.33 17.30 4.20
N ALA A 43 1.68 18.26 3.33
CA ALA A 43 2.11 19.59 3.74
C ALA A 43 0.99 20.39 4.43
N HIS A 44 -0.24 20.30 3.92
CA HIS A 44 -1.38 20.92 4.57
C HIS A 44 -1.68 20.25 5.92
N LEU A 45 -1.67 18.92 5.98
CA LEU A 45 -1.98 18.16 7.19
C LEU A 45 -0.97 18.40 8.33
N ARG A 46 0.30 18.67 8.01
CA ARG A 46 1.30 19.09 9.00
C ARG A 46 0.92 20.35 9.76
N ARG A 47 0.19 21.30 9.14
CA ARG A 47 -0.33 22.51 9.82
C ARG A 47 -1.34 22.16 10.92
N HIS A 48 -1.89 20.96 10.88
CA HIS A 48 -2.84 20.43 11.86
C HIS A 48 -2.26 19.29 12.70
N GLY A 49 -0.94 19.07 12.66
CA GLY A 49 -0.28 17.98 13.39
C GLY A 49 -0.75 16.58 12.97
N MET A 50 -1.27 16.42 11.76
CA MET A 50 -1.86 15.16 11.28
C MET A 50 -1.13 14.62 10.06
N ASP A 51 -1.29 13.32 9.84
CA ASP A 51 -1.04 12.64 8.57
C ASP A 51 -2.38 12.25 7.91
N GLY A 52 -2.32 11.64 6.72
CA GLY A 52 -3.54 11.26 6.01
C GLY A 52 -4.40 10.23 6.74
N GLN A 53 -3.81 9.35 7.55
CA GLN A 53 -4.56 8.29 8.23
C GLN A 53 -5.26 8.83 9.48
N SER A 54 -4.56 9.60 10.30
CA SER A 54 -5.09 10.31 11.45
C SER A 54 -6.17 11.32 11.05
N TYR A 55 -6.00 12.04 9.94
CA TYR A 55 -7.03 12.92 9.40
C TYR A 55 -8.32 12.16 9.07
N ARG A 56 -8.23 11.07 8.32
CA ARG A 56 -9.40 10.26 7.96
C ARG A 56 -10.09 9.70 9.19
N ARG A 57 -9.33 9.15 10.14
CA ARG A 57 -9.87 8.62 11.39
C ARG A 57 -10.57 9.72 12.20
N ARG A 58 -9.94 10.89 12.37
CA ARG A 58 -10.48 12.01 13.15
C ARG A 58 -11.81 12.52 12.59
N TYR A 59 -11.96 12.56 11.26
CA TYR A 59 -13.16 13.07 10.61
C TYR A 59 -14.08 11.98 10.05
N GLY A 60 -13.91 10.71 10.45
CA GLY A 60 -14.82 9.61 10.07
C GLY A 60 -14.79 9.22 8.58
N LEU A 61 -13.72 9.54 7.84
CA LEU A 61 -13.58 9.17 6.44
C LEU A 61 -13.11 7.70 6.30
N PRO A 62 -13.56 6.97 5.26
CA PRO A 62 -13.04 5.62 4.98
C PRO A 62 -11.52 5.63 4.85
N SER A 63 -10.83 4.63 5.42
CA SER A 63 -9.36 4.60 5.55
C SER A 63 -8.60 4.75 4.21
N ARG A 64 -9.19 4.30 3.11
CA ARG A 64 -8.64 4.40 1.75
C ARG A 64 -9.21 5.55 0.91
N ARG A 65 -10.06 6.41 1.48
CA ARG A 65 -10.64 7.56 0.77
C ARG A 65 -9.51 8.48 0.26
N SER A 66 -9.56 8.83 -1.02
CA SER A 66 -8.62 9.81 -1.58
C SER A 66 -8.87 11.19 -0.97
N LEU A 67 -7.77 11.85 -0.58
CA LEU A 67 -7.76 13.23 -0.10
C LEU A 67 -7.40 14.21 -1.23
N ALA A 68 -7.57 13.81 -2.49
CA ALA A 68 -7.47 14.67 -3.67
C ALA A 68 -8.87 14.92 -4.23
N ALA A 69 -9.15 16.14 -4.67
CA ALA A 69 -10.43 16.49 -5.27
C ALA A 69 -10.67 15.67 -6.56
N PRO A 70 -11.92 15.29 -6.90
CA PRO A 70 -12.23 14.52 -8.11
C PRO A 70 -11.61 15.09 -9.38
N GLY A 71 -11.67 16.40 -9.59
CA GLY A 71 -11.09 17.06 -10.76
C GLY A 71 -9.59 16.85 -10.89
N LEU A 72 -8.84 16.92 -9.78
CA LEU A 72 -7.40 16.63 -9.78
C LEU A 72 -7.12 15.15 -10.09
N ARG A 73 -7.93 14.24 -9.57
CA ARG A 73 -7.78 12.80 -9.87
C ARG A 73 -8.05 12.51 -11.34
N SER A 74 -9.11 13.09 -11.90
CA SER A 74 -9.46 12.96 -13.32
C SER A 74 -8.38 13.55 -14.22
N ALA A 75 -7.87 14.74 -13.91
CA ALA A 75 -6.78 15.37 -14.66
C ALA A 75 -5.49 14.54 -14.64
N ARG A 76 -5.12 13.97 -13.47
CA ARG A 76 -3.98 13.06 -13.37
C ARG A 76 -4.18 11.76 -14.14
N ALA A 77 -5.38 11.21 -14.13
CA ALA A 77 -5.71 10.02 -14.89
C ALA A 77 -5.62 10.28 -16.40
N GLU A 78 -6.12 11.43 -16.86
CA GLU A 78 -6.03 11.83 -18.26
C GLU A 78 -4.60 12.07 -18.71
N GLU A 79 -3.82 12.85 -17.96
CA GLU A 79 -2.40 13.06 -18.26
C GLU A 79 -1.63 11.74 -18.24
N GLY A 80 -1.94 10.84 -17.30
CA GLY A 80 -1.38 9.49 -17.26
C GLY A 80 -1.70 8.69 -18.53
N ARG A 81 -2.96 8.71 -18.98
CA ARG A 81 -3.38 8.07 -20.24
C ARG A 81 -2.66 8.69 -21.44
N ARG A 82 -2.62 10.01 -21.54
CA ARG A 82 -1.95 10.74 -22.61
C ARG A 82 -0.46 10.39 -22.69
N ARG A 83 0.24 10.34 -21.56
CA ARG A 83 1.64 9.90 -21.52
C ARG A 83 1.79 8.46 -21.97
N TYR A 84 0.91 7.58 -21.50
CA TYR A 84 0.95 6.17 -21.88
C TYR A 84 0.72 5.96 -23.38
N THR A 85 -0.28 6.62 -23.97
CA THR A 85 -0.58 6.48 -25.40
C THR A 85 0.46 7.17 -26.28
N GLY A 86 0.91 8.36 -25.89
CA GLY A 86 1.81 9.20 -26.68
C GLY A 86 3.31 8.89 -26.55
N ASN A 87 3.72 8.01 -25.63
CA ASN A 87 5.14 7.71 -25.39
C ASN A 87 5.44 6.21 -25.54
N ALA A 88 6.03 5.84 -26.68
CA ALA A 88 6.41 4.47 -26.98
C ALA A 88 7.51 3.93 -26.03
N ASP A 89 8.50 4.75 -25.69
CA ASP A 89 9.60 4.36 -24.79
C ASP A 89 9.09 4.08 -23.38
N LEU A 90 8.11 4.85 -22.90
CA LEU A 90 7.46 4.59 -21.62
C LEU A 90 6.74 3.24 -21.63
N ARG A 91 6.00 2.92 -22.71
CA ARG A 91 5.35 1.60 -22.84
C ARG A 91 6.37 0.48 -22.90
N ALA A 92 7.39 0.59 -23.74
CA ALA A 92 8.46 -0.40 -23.83
C ALA A 92 9.16 -0.60 -22.47
N GLY A 93 9.46 0.47 -21.75
CA GLY A 93 10.06 0.41 -20.41
C GLY A 93 9.18 -0.32 -19.39
N LEU A 94 7.87 -0.05 -19.39
CA LEU A 94 6.92 -0.76 -18.52
C LEU A 94 6.80 -2.23 -18.91
N GLU A 95 6.75 -2.56 -20.20
CA GLU A 95 6.75 -3.95 -20.69
C GLU A 95 8.02 -4.70 -20.29
N HIS A 96 9.20 -4.08 -20.42
CA HIS A 96 10.45 -4.67 -19.94
C HIS A 96 10.44 -4.91 -18.43
N GLY A 97 9.86 -3.98 -17.65
CA GLY A 97 9.66 -4.14 -16.21
C GLY A 97 8.72 -5.30 -15.88
N GLN A 98 7.63 -5.45 -16.63
CA GLN A 98 6.68 -6.54 -16.49
C GLN A 98 7.33 -7.89 -16.80
N ARG A 99 7.98 -8.04 -17.97
CA ARG A 99 8.69 -9.26 -18.37
C ARG A 99 9.75 -9.69 -17.35
N ARG A 100 10.48 -8.72 -16.77
CA ARG A 100 11.45 -9.00 -15.70
C ARG A 100 10.74 -9.57 -14.45
N THR A 101 9.60 -8.99 -14.08
CA THR A 101 8.82 -9.44 -12.93
C THR A 101 8.26 -10.84 -13.14
N ASP A 102 7.73 -11.12 -14.33
CA ASP A 102 7.18 -12.42 -14.72
C ASP A 102 8.26 -13.50 -14.72
N ARG A 103 9.41 -13.24 -15.36
CA ARG A 103 10.56 -14.14 -15.36
C ARG A 103 11.04 -14.48 -13.95
N LEU A 104 11.11 -13.49 -13.06
CA LEU A 104 11.49 -13.73 -11.67
C LEU A 104 10.42 -14.53 -10.91
N ALA A 105 9.15 -14.38 -11.24
CA ALA A 105 8.07 -15.19 -10.68
C ALA A 105 8.15 -16.64 -11.15
N GLU A 106 8.38 -16.87 -12.44
CA GLU A 106 8.60 -18.18 -13.03
C GLU A 106 9.81 -18.88 -12.42
N GLN A 107 10.95 -18.19 -12.29
CA GLN A 107 12.15 -18.76 -11.66
C GLN A 107 11.91 -19.17 -10.21
N ARG A 108 11.15 -18.38 -9.45
CA ARG A 108 10.76 -18.73 -8.07
C ARG A 108 9.88 -19.97 -8.05
N LEU A 109 8.86 -20.02 -8.91
CA LEU A 109 7.98 -21.19 -8.99
C LEU A 109 8.75 -22.45 -9.42
N ALA A 110 9.66 -22.33 -10.39
CA ALA A 110 10.52 -23.43 -10.81
C ALA A 110 11.41 -23.93 -9.67
N ARG A 111 11.97 -23.01 -8.86
CA ARG A 111 12.75 -23.37 -7.66
C ARG A 111 11.89 -24.10 -6.63
N VAL A 112 10.69 -23.60 -6.36
CA VAL A 112 9.71 -24.24 -5.44
C VAL A 112 9.35 -25.65 -5.92
N ARG A 113 9.10 -25.82 -7.22
CA ARG A 113 8.85 -27.14 -7.83
C ARG A 113 10.04 -28.08 -7.72
N ALA A 114 11.25 -27.58 -7.91
CA ALA A 114 12.47 -28.37 -7.72
C ALA A 114 12.69 -28.80 -6.24
N LEU A 115 12.03 -28.12 -5.29
CA LEU A 115 12.02 -28.48 -3.87
C LEU A 115 10.85 -29.43 -3.51
N GLY A 116 10.05 -29.85 -4.50
CA GLY A 116 8.94 -30.80 -4.31
C GLY A 116 7.57 -30.16 -4.05
N PHE A 117 7.46 -28.84 -4.11
CA PHE A 117 6.21 -28.12 -3.83
C PHE A 117 5.51 -27.67 -5.11
N ILE A 118 4.17 -27.65 -5.13
CA ILE A 118 3.42 -27.30 -6.35
C ILE A 118 3.31 -25.78 -6.49
N THR A 119 3.15 -25.09 -5.36
CA THR A 119 2.93 -23.63 -5.31
C THR A 119 3.83 -22.94 -4.29
N VAL A 120 4.08 -21.65 -4.51
CA VAL A 120 4.84 -20.81 -3.56
C VAL A 120 4.10 -20.70 -2.22
N ASP A 121 2.77 -20.65 -2.24
CA ASP A 121 1.94 -20.57 -1.04
C ASP A 121 2.12 -21.80 -0.13
N GLU A 122 1.96 -23.00 -0.70
CA GLU A 122 2.20 -24.27 -0.02
C GLU A 122 3.59 -24.34 0.60
N TYR A 123 4.63 -24.03 -0.19
CA TYR A 123 6.01 -23.96 0.29
C TYR A 123 6.18 -22.99 1.46
N LEU A 124 5.58 -21.79 1.39
CA LEU A 124 5.68 -20.80 2.46
C LEU A 124 4.96 -21.25 3.72
N ARG A 125 3.79 -21.89 3.62
CA ARG A 125 3.10 -22.45 4.80
C ARG A 125 3.93 -23.55 5.45
N GLN A 126 4.43 -24.50 4.66
CA GLN A 126 5.27 -25.58 5.17
C GLN A 126 6.49 -25.05 5.91
N ARG A 127 7.32 -24.25 5.23
CA ARG A 127 8.61 -23.80 5.81
C ARG A 127 8.41 -22.79 6.93
N TYR A 128 7.53 -21.80 6.77
CA TYR A 128 7.41 -20.71 7.73
C TYR A 128 6.50 -21.04 8.91
N VAL A 129 5.36 -21.69 8.66
CA VAL A 129 4.34 -21.94 9.69
C VAL A 129 4.59 -23.25 10.40
N GLU A 130 4.80 -24.34 9.65
CA GLU A 130 4.95 -25.67 10.23
C GLU A 130 6.38 -25.91 10.74
N GLU A 131 7.38 -25.61 9.92
CA GLU A 131 8.79 -25.82 10.28
C GLU A 131 9.43 -24.62 11.02
N GLY A 132 8.74 -23.46 11.07
CA GLY A 132 9.20 -22.29 11.83
C GLY A 132 10.45 -21.60 11.26
N TRP A 133 10.75 -21.77 9.97
CA TRP A 133 11.94 -21.20 9.34
C TRP A 133 11.92 -19.67 9.37
N SER A 134 13.11 -19.08 9.53
CA SER A 134 13.24 -17.63 9.43
C SER A 134 13.02 -17.14 7.99
N VAL A 135 12.50 -15.92 7.85
CA VAL A 135 12.35 -15.22 6.56
C VAL A 135 13.69 -15.13 5.82
N HIS A 136 14.80 -15.03 6.55
CA HIS A 136 16.14 -14.99 5.95
C HIS A 136 16.49 -16.33 5.29
N LEU A 137 16.26 -17.45 5.97
CA LEU A 137 16.55 -18.80 5.47
C LEU A 137 15.70 -19.11 4.23
N ILE A 138 14.40 -18.81 4.29
CA ILE A 138 13.48 -18.93 3.14
C ILE A 138 13.95 -18.06 1.97
N GLY A 139 14.39 -16.83 2.25
CA GLY A 139 14.92 -15.93 1.23
C GLY A 139 16.17 -16.49 0.53
N ALA A 140 17.07 -17.12 1.28
CA ALA A 140 18.26 -17.77 0.73
C ALA A 140 17.88 -18.97 -0.15
N GLU A 141 16.97 -19.83 0.31
CA GLU A 141 16.55 -21.03 -0.43
C GLU A 141 15.82 -20.70 -1.75
N LEU A 142 14.92 -19.70 -1.71
CA LEU A 142 14.20 -19.20 -2.88
C LEU A 142 15.01 -18.19 -3.71
N ARG A 143 16.25 -17.89 -3.33
CA ARG A 143 17.09 -16.85 -3.96
C ARG A 143 16.34 -15.53 -4.14
N THR A 144 15.54 -15.17 -3.13
CA THR A 144 14.60 -14.06 -3.17
C THR A 144 15.01 -13.00 -2.16
N GLY A 145 15.07 -11.74 -2.61
CA GLY A 145 15.49 -10.62 -1.77
C GLY A 145 14.52 -10.30 -0.63
N ARG A 146 15.07 -9.72 0.45
CA ARG A 146 14.39 -9.29 1.68
C ARG A 146 13.13 -8.43 1.53
N ARG A 147 12.92 -7.78 0.37
CA ARG A 147 11.73 -6.96 0.08
C ARG A 147 10.62 -7.73 -0.63
N VAL A 148 10.95 -8.80 -1.33
CA VAL A 148 10.01 -9.58 -2.14
C VAL A 148 9.31 -10.63 -1.27
N LEU A 149 10.06 -11.30 -0.40
CA LEU A 149 9.50 -12.34 0.45
C LEU A 149 8.35 -11.87 1.35
N PRO A 150 8.41 -10.68 2.01
CA PRO A 150 7.26 -10.13 2.72
C PRO A 150 6.00 -10.03 1.86
N ARG A 151 6.12 -9.60 0.60
CA ARG A 151 4.98 -9.48 -0.31
C ARG A 151 4.42 -10.84 -0.73
N LEU A 152 5.28 -11.84 -0.91
CA LEU A 152 4.85 -13.20 -1.20
C LEU A 152 4.08 -13.80 -0.01
N MET A 153 4.56 -13.56 1.21
CA MET A 153 3.86 -14.00 2.42
C MET A 153 2.51 -13.28 2.57
N ASP A 154 2.47 -11.97 2.33
CA ASP A 154 1.21 -11.21 2.36
C ASP A 154 0.21 -11.74 1.31
N ALA A 155 0.68 -12.07 0.09
CA ALA A 155 -0.14 -12.65 -0.97
C ALA A 155 -0.62 -14.09 -0.65
N ALA A 156 0.20 -14.87 0.05
CA ALA A 156 -0.13 -16.22 0.53
C ALA A 156 -1.03 -16.21 1.78
N GLY A 157 -1.33 -15.04 2.34
CA GLY A 157 -2.07 -14.89 3.60
C GLY A 157 -1.29 -15.36 4.83
N VAL A 158 0.02 -15.57 4.71
CA VAL A 158 0.90 -16.01 5.80
C VAL A 158 1.21 -14.81 6.69
N ARG A 159 0.52 -14.71 7.83
CA ARG A 159 0.78 -13.65 8.81
C ARG A 159 2.16 -13.85 9.44
N ARG A 160 3.05 -12.89 9.21
CA ARG A 160 4.33 -12.83 9.92
C ARG A 160 4.07 -12.59 11.40
N SER A 161 4.49 -13.51 12.27
CA SER A 161 4.51 -13.25 13.70
C SER A 161 5.45 -12.08 13.99
N ARG A 162 5.03 -11.17 14.89
CA ARG A 162 5.80 -9.97 15.25
C ARG A 162 7.22 -10.35 15.71
N PRO A 163 8.24 -9.53 15.41
CA PRO A 163 9.55 -9.68 16.05
C PRO A 163 9.37 -9.45 17.55
N GLY A 164 9.55 -10.50 18.35
CA GLY A 164 9.36 -10.47 19.82
C GLY A 164 8.87 -11.77 20.47
N GLY A 165 8.49 -12.80 19.70
CA GLY A 165 8.18 -14.14 20.24
C GLY A 165 9.43 -15.02 20.41
N PRO A 166 9.49 -15.92 21.40
CA PRO A 166 10.70 -16.64 21.74
C PRO A 166 11.10 -17.69 20.68
N GLY A 167 12.30 -17.51 20.13
CA GLY A 167 13.21 -18.58 19.68
C GLY A 167 12.75 -19.51 18.56
N HIS A 168 13.01 -19.15 17.30
CA HIS A 168 13.10 -20.14 16.22
C HIS A 168 14.46 -20.84 16.34
N ARG A 169 14.47 -22.10 16.75
CA ARG A 169 15.67 -22.94 16.82
C ARG A 169 16.28 -23.08 15.43
N GLY A 170 17.53 -22.65 15.27
CA GLY A 170 18.32 -22.96 14.09
C GLY A 170 18.57 -24.47 14.03
N ALA A 171 18.08 -25.11 12.97
CA ALA A 171 18.46 -26.48 12.66
C ALA A 171 19.88 -26.47 12.09
N THR A 172 20.86 -26.74 12.95
CA THR A 172 22.16 -27.31 12.56
C THR A 172 22.06 -28.84 12.67
N GLY A 173 22.46 -29.53 11.61
CA GLY A 173 22.57 -31.01 11.55
C GLY A 173 22.71 -31.41 10.09
N ARG A 174 23.95 -31.32 9.56
CA ARG A 174 25.00 -32.36 9.47
C ARG A 174 24.82 -33.18 8.19
#